data_AF-A0A318UFG7-F1
#
_entry.id   AF-A0A318UFG7-F1
#
_cell.length_a   1.000
_cell.length_b   1.000
_cell.length_c   1.000
_cell.angle_alpha   90.00
_cell.angle_beta   90.00
_cell.angle_gamma   90.00
#
_symmetry.space_group_name_H-M   'P 1'
#
loop_
_entity.id
_entity.type
_entity.pdbx_description
1 polymer ?
#
loop_
_entity_poly.entity_id
_entity_poly.type
_entity_poly.pdbx_seq_one_letter_code
_entity_poly.pdbx_strand_id
1 'polypeptide(L)'
;MNHKEKQAALEKYKAIAIATLDYLIKNYTGKLVFDQYDPHVMVYSTQKEQVERYFKQRKLDQLKRHSTNFQRILLHNLDVKFKDFIKEQTGYEIDIFKDLQDRIEAIVASKEITKDRELYDVRLMSDIYEKTNGDQKKLAVLQNLVVAFTDKIPVERSSKVISEQKYKEMRRRSGFLLDLASPDKKNRLELYTNGKDGCAQTSVNVYLKDGNGGAVYTAKGQSLPIKTYWKDNRTVVIETKKTYEVTTRYEKLSSLKNVIRIEYTED
;
A
#
# COMPACT_ATOMS: atom_id res chain seq x y z
N MET A 1 20.32 -30.36 -6.81
CA MET A 1 18.92 -30.57 -7.20
C MET A 1 18.90 -31.23 -8.57
N ASN A 2 18.33 -32.42 -8.67
CA ASN A 2 18.22 -33.15 -9.94
C ASN A 2 17.09 -32.55 -10.82
N HIS A 3 16.96 -33.02 -12.06
CA HIS A 3 16.00 -32.46 -13.02
C HIS A 3 14.53 -32.64 -12.57
N LYS A 4 14.18 -33.79 -11.99
CA LYS A 4 12.83 -34.07 -11.48
C LYS A 4 12.48 -33.17 -10.30
N GLU A 5 13.40 -33.02 -9.35
CA GLU A 5 13.25 -32.10 -8.21
C GLU A 5 13.10 -30.65 -8.67
N LYS A 6 13.90 -30.22 -9.66
CA LYS A 6 13.80 -28.87 -10.23
C LYS A 6 12.45 -28.66 -10.90
N GLN A 7 11.95 -29.65 -11.62
CA GLN A 7 10.65 -29.56 -12.29
C GLN A 7 9.50 -29.47 -11.28
N ALA A 8 9.48 -30.35 -10.28
CA ALA A 8 8.49 -30.30 -9.20
C ALA A 8 8.52 -28.95 -8.45
N ALA A 9 9.72 -28.40 -8.21
CA ALA A 9 9.85 -27.08 -7.60
C ALA A 9 9.29 -25.96 -8.52
N LEU A 10 9.58 -25.99 -9.81
CA LEU A 10 9.04 -25.02 -10.78
C LEU A 10 7.50 -25.05 -10.77
N GLU A 11 6.90 -26.24 -10.80
CA GLU A 11 5.45 -26.44 -10.78
C GLU A 11 4.84 -25.92 -9.48
N LYS A 12 5.43 -26.27 -8.33
CA LYS A 12 5.02 -25.76 -7.02
C LYS A 12 5.02 -24.23 -6.98
N TYR A 13 6.14 -23.59 -7.30
CA TYR A 13 6.23 -22.12 -7.19
C TYR A 13 5.37 -21.39 -8.22
N LYS A 14 5.18 -21.96 -9.43
CA LYS A 14 4.20 -21.44 -10.39
C LYS A 14 2.79 -21.51 -9.81
N ALA A 15 2.35 -22.67 -9.35
CA ALA A 15 0.99 -22.88 -8.83
C ALA A 15 0.69 -21.90 -7.69
N ILE A 16 1.62 -21.78 -6.73
CA ILE A 16 1.49 -20.87 -5.61
C ILE A 16 1.42 -19.41 -6.10
N ALA A 17 2.33 -18.99 -6.98
CA ALA A 17 2.37 -17.60 -7.42
C ALA A 17 1.09 -17.20 -8.19
N ILE A 18 0.59 -18.08 -9.08
CA ILE A 18 -0.65 -17.84 -9.81
C ILE A 18 -1.85 -17.78 -8.85
N ALA A 19 -2.01 -18.76 -7.96
CA ALA A 19 -3.11 -18.77 -7.01
C ALA A 19 -3.07 -17.54 -6.06
N THR A 20 -1.87 -17.11 -5.66
CA THR A 20 -1.71 -15.89 -4.86
C THR A 20 -2.14 -14.63 -5.62
N LEU A 21 -1.79 -14.53 -6.90
CA LEU A 21 -2.22 -13.42 -7.75
C LEU A 21 -3.73 -13.42 -7.96
N ASP A 22 -4.34 -14.59 -8.17
CA ASP A 22 -5.79 -14.72 -8.29
C ASP A 22 -6.51 -14.32 -7.00
N TYR A 23 -5.96 -14.68 -5.84
CA TYR A 23 -6.44 -14.21 -4.55
C TYR A 23 -6.37 -12.69 -4.42
N LEU A 24 -5.24 -12.09 -4.80
CA LEU A 24 -5.05 -10.64 -4.77
C LEU A 24 -6.01 -9.94 -5.74
N ILE A 25 -6.21 -10.45 -6.95
CA ILE A 25 -7.19 -9.89 -7.89
C ILE A 25 -8.58 -9.96 -7.25
N LYS A 26 -9.03 -11.14 -6.79
CA LYS A 26 -10.36 -11.32 -6.20
C LYS A 26 -10.64 -10.36 -5.03
N ASN A 27 -9.64 -10.11 -4.18
CA ASN A 27 -9.82 -9.30 -2.97
C ASN A 27 -9.56 -7.80 -3.14
N TYR A 28 -8.92 -7.38 -4.24
CA TYR A 28 -8.55 -5.97 -4.46
C TYR A 28 -9.19 -5.34 -5.69
N THR A 29 -9.78 -6.12 -6.60
CA THR A 29 -10.60 -5.60 -7.70
C THR A 29 -11.66 -4.64 -7.18
N GLY A 30 -11.78 -3.49 -7.83
CA GLY A 30 -12.77 -2.47 -7.53
C GLY A 30 -12.44 -1.60 -6.33
N LYS A 31 -11.36 -1.85 -5.57
CA LYS A 31 -10.96 -0.99 -4.44
C LYS A 31 -10.42 0.37 -4.89
N LEU A 32 -9.93 0.47 -6.11
CA LEU A 32 -9.52 1.73 -6.70
C LEU A 32 -9.65 1.61 -8.22
N VAL A 33 -10.52 2.42 -8.81
CA VAL A 33 -10.80 2.38 -10.25
C VAL A 33 -10.88 3.81 -10.77
N PHE A 34 -10.13 4.09 -11.82
CA PHE A 34 -10.10 5.36 -12.54
C PHE A 34 -10.72 5.14 -13.92
N ASP A 35 -11.82 5.78 -14.30
CA ASP A 35 -12.40 5.62 -15.65
C ASP A 35 -12.52 4.16 -16.13
N GLN A 36 -12.95 3.25 -15.25
CA GLN A 36 -13.04 1.79 -15.48
C GLN A 36 -11.70 1.05 -15.51
N TYR A 37 -10.58 1.76 -15.43
CA TYR A 37 -9.24 1.20 -15.26
C TYR A 37 -8.95 0.89 -13.79
N ASP A 38 -8.71 -0.40 -13.50
CA ASP A 38 -8.28 -0.88 -12.19
C ASP A 38 -6.77 -1.22 -12.21
N PRO A 39 -5.92 -0.40 -11.57
CA PRO A 39 -4.48 -0.61 -11.58
C PRO A 39 -4.07 -1.91 -10.87
N HIS A 40 -4.80 -2.37 -9.85
CA HIS A 40 -4.48 -3.62 -9.16
C HIS A 40 -4.71 -4.82 -10.08
N VAL A 41 -5.87 -4.86 -10.75
CA VAL A 41 -6.19 -5.94 -11.70
C VAL A 41 -5.18 -5.97 -12.84
N MET A 42 -4.85 -4.81 -13.41
CA MET A 42 -3.89 -4.73 -14.50
C MET A 42 -2.51 -5.24 -14.05
N VAL A 43 -1.97 -4.69 -12.95
CA VAL A 43 -0.63 -5.06 -12.45
C VAL A 43 -0.56 -6.55 -12.15
N TYR A 44 -1.52 -7.09 -11.41
CA TYR A 44 -1.50 -8.52 -11.05
C TYR A 44 -1.70 -9.43 -12.26
N SER A 45 -2.50 -9.02 -13.25
CA SER A 45 -2.65 -9.79 -14.50
C SER A 45 -1.34 -9.83 -15.29
N THR A 46 -0.63 -8.71 -15.44
CA THR A 46 0.70 -8.68 -16.06
C THR A 46 1.71 -9.53 -15.29
N GLN A 47 1.65 -9.53 -13.96
CA GLN A 47 2.49 -10.38 -13.13
C GLN A 47 2.21 -11.88 -13.35
N LYS A 48 0.95 -12.29 -13.60
CA LYS A 48 0.62 -13.68 -13.96
C LYS A 48 1.30 -14.10 -15.26
N GLU A 49 1.25 -13.27 -16.28
CA GLU A 49 1.95 -13.52 -17.55
C GLU A 49 3.48 -13.63 -17.35
N GLN A 50 4.03 -12.82 -16.44
CA GLN A 50 5.45 -12.88 -16.10
C GLN A 50 5.83 -14.18 -15.38
N VAL A 51 4.99 -14.67 -14.46
CA VAL A 51 5.14 -15.99 -13.81
C VAL A 51 5.15 -17.10 -14.86
N GLU A 52 4.21 -17.07 -15.82
CA GLU A 52 4.16 -18.05 -16.91
C GLU A 52 5.43 -18.03 -17.77
N ARG A 53 5.95 -16.83 -18.09
CA ARG A 53 7.22 -16.69 -18.82
C ARG A 53 8.40 -17.29 -18.06
N TYR A 54 8.52 -17.04 -16.75
CA TYR A 54 9.59 -17.61 -15.94
C TYR A 54 9.52 -19.13 -15.83
N PHE A 55 8.30 -19.68 -15.75
CA PHE A 55 8.10 -21.12 -15.76
C PHE A 55 8.58 -21.75 -17.07
N LYS A 56 8.17 -21.20 -18.23
CA LYS A 56 8.62 -21.65 -19.56
C LYS A 56 10.13 -21.56 -19.71
N GLN A 57 10.75 -20.51 -19.16
CA GLN A 57 12.21 -20.32 -19.14
C GLN A 57 12.94 -21.11 -18.05
N ARG A 58 12.23 -21.92 -17.25
CA ARG A 58 12.77 -22.71 -16.13
C ARG A 58 13.56 -21.89 -15.09
N LYS A 59 13.18 -20.63 -14.90
CA LYS A 59 13.81 -19.68 -13.95
C LYS A 59 13.24 -19.82 -12.54
N LEU A 60 13.65 -20.89 -11.85
CA LEU A 60 13.15 -21.22 -10.51
C LEU A 60 13.34 -20.09 -9.49
N ASP A 61 14.51 -19.45 -9.46
CA ASP A 61 14.78 -18.40 -8.47
C ASP A 61 13.88 -17.17 -8.66
N GLN A 62 13.52 -16.86 -9.91
CA GLN A 62 12.59 -15.77 -10.20
C GLN A 62 11.17 -16.12 -9.76
N LEU A 63 10.73 -17.37 -9.96
CA LEU A 63 9.43 -17.85 -9.46
C LEU A 63 9.36 -17.81 -7.93
N LYS A 64 10.41 -18.29 -7.25
CA LYS A 64 10.52 -18.21 -5.79
C LYS A 64 10.38 -16.77 -5.31
N ARG A 65 11.19 -15.87 -5.88
CA ARG A 65 11.18 -14.45 -5.53
C ARG A 65 9.82 -13.81 -5.75
N HIS A 66 9.16 -14.07 -6.88
CA HIS A 66 7.83 -13.51 -7.15
C HIS A 66 6.78 -14.04 -6.16
N SER A 67 6.79 -15.35 -5.91
CA SER A 67 5.91 -15.97 -4.92
C SER A 67 6.08 -15.32 -3.53
N THR A 68 7.31 -15.18 -3.05
CA THR A 68 7.61 -14.51 -1.77
C THR A 68 7.18 -13.04 -1.77
N ASN A 69 7.39 -12.31 -2.86
CA ASN A 69 6.98 -10.91 -2.95
C ASN A 69 5.46 -10.74 -2.81
N PHE A 70 4.67 -11.61 -3.45
CA PHE A 70 3.21 -11.55 -3.34
C PHE A 70 2.72 -11.96 -1.95
N GLN A 71 3.32 -13.00 -1.36
CA GLN A 71 3.04 -13.39 0.02
C GLN A 71 3.36 -12.27 1.02
N ARG A 72 4.41 -11.46 0.76
CA ARG A 72 4.75 -10.32 1.59
C ARG A 72 3.65 -9.25 1.61
N ILE A 73 2.96 -9.03 0.48
CA ILE A 73 1.79 -8.12 0.43
C ILE A 73 0.72 -8.62 1.41
N LEU A 74 0.44 -9.92 1.41
CA LEU A 74 -0.56 -10.53 2.29
C LEU A 74 -0.14 -10.51 3.76
N LEU A 75 1.15 -10.71 4.04
CA LEU A 75 1.72 -10.55 5.37
C LEU A 75 1.49 -9.14 5.92
N HIS A 76 1.80 -8.10 5.13
CA HIS A 76 1.60 -6.71 5.55
C HIS A 76 0.12 -6.36 5.76
N ASN A 77 -0.79 -7.01 5.04
CA ASN A 77 -2.23 -6.84 5.21
C ASN A 77 -2.82 -7.72 6.34
N LEU A 78 -1.97 -8.47 7.04
CA LEU A 78 -2.35 -9.40 8.10
C LEU A 78 -3.42 -10.38 7.62
N ASP A 79 -3.24 -10.96 6.44
CA ASP A 79 -4.24 -11.83 5.82
C ASP A 79 -4.18 -13.25 6.37
N VAL A 80 -4.99 -13.50 7.38
CA VAL A 80 -5.04 -14.79 8.10
C VAL A 80 -5.81 -15.87 7.32
N LYS A 81 -6.60 -15.49 6.31
CA LYS A 81 -7.43 -16.43 5.52
C LYS A 81 -6.66 -17.02 4.34
N PHE A 82 -5.53 -16.42 3.98
CA PHE A 82 -4.75 -16.85 2.83
C PHE A 82 -4.22 -18.29 2.94
N LYS A 83 -3.84 -18.74 4.16
CA LYS A 83 -3.34 -20.10 4.39
C LYS A 83 -4.35 -21.17 3.98
N ASP A 84 -5.61 -20.99 4.34
CA ASP A 84 -6.67 -21.95 4.00
C ASP A 84 -6.94 -21.94 2.50
N PHE A 85 -7.04 -20.74 1.92
CA PHE A 85 -7.23 -20.57 0.49
C PHE A 85 -6.13 -21.23 -0.34
N ILE A 86 -4.86 -20.99 -0.02
CA ILE A 86 -3.76 -21.50 -0.85
C ILE A 86 -3.64 -23.02 -0.75
N LYS A 87 -3.94 -23.59 0.43
CA LYS A 87 -4.02 -25.04 0.63
C LYS A 87 -5.16 -25.65 -0.19
N GLU A 88 -6.35 -25.05 -0.16
CA GLU A 88 -7.50 -25.50 -0.96
C GLU A 88 -7.20 -25.45 -2.46
N GLN A 89 -6.60 -24.36 -2.95
CA GLN A 89 -6.39 -24.15 -4.38
C GLN A 89 -5.21 -24.92 -4.96
N THR A 90 -4.19 -25.23 -4.15
CA THR A 90 -2.93 -25.78 -4.67
C THR A 90 -2.47 -27.07 -3.99
N GLY A 91 -3.09 -27.44 -2.87
CA GLY A 91 -2.64 -28.52 -2.00
C GLY A 91 -1.40 -28.20 -1.16
N TYR A 92 -0.77 -27.03 -1.36
CA TYR A 92 0.43 -26.64 -0.61
C TYR A 92 0.07 -25.88 0.67
N GLU A 93 0.68 -26.31 1.77
CA GLU A 93 0.63 -25.55 3.02
C GLU A 93 1.66 -24.42 2.98
N ILE A 94 1.17 -23.19 3.15
CA ILE A 94 2.01 -21.99 3.25
C ILE A 94 1.56 -21.21 4.47
N ASP A 95 2.51 -20.95 5.36
CA ASP A 95 2.32 -20.03 6.47
C ASP A 95 3.14 -18.77 6.20
N ILE A 96 2.46 -17.71 5.77
CA ILE A 96 3.10 -16.42 5.45
C ILE A 96 3.65 -15.71 6.70
N PHE A 97 3.27 -16.17 7.90
CA PHE A 97 3.72 -15.61 9.17
C PHE A 97 4.90 -16.37 9.77
N LYS A 98 5.27 -17.55 9.25
CA LYS A 98 6.28 -18.43 9.86
C LYS A 98 7.62 -17.72 10.08
N ASP A 99 8.15 -17.08 9.04
CA ASP A 99 9.42 -16.37 9.13
C ASP A 99 9.36 -15.22 10.14
N LEU A 100 8.21 -14.56 10.27
CA LEU A 100 8.01 -13.51 11.28
C LEU A 100 8.00 -14.13 12.68
N GLN A 101 7.25 -15.21 12.89
CA GLN A 101 7.20 -15.93 14.17
C GLN A 101 8.61 -16.36 14.63
N ASP A 102 9.42 -16.91 13.73
CA ASP A 102 10.79 -17.34 14.05
C ASP A 102 11.68 -16.17 14.47
N ARG A 103 11.56 -15.02 13.81
CA ARG A 103 12.28 -13.81 14.22
C ARG A 103 11.79 -13.29 15.59
N ILE A 104 10.49 -13.37 15.85
CA ILE A 104 9.91 -12.95 17.13
C ILE A 104 10.35 -13.85 18.27
N GLU A 105 10.41 -15.16 18.05
CA GLU A 105 10.92 -16.10 19.06
C GLU A 105 12.38 -15.77 19.43
N ALA A 106 13.22 -15.44 18.45
CA ALA A 106 14.59 -14.99 18.70
C ALA A 106 14.65 -13.67 19.50
N ILE A 107 13.80 -12.68 19.19
CA ILE A 107 13.73 -11.39 19.90
C ILE A 107 13.18 -11.56 21.33
N VAL A 108 12.19 -12.43 21.53
CA VAL A 108 11.66 -12.73 22.86
C VAL A 108 12.72 -13.46 23.70
N ALA A 109 13.49 -14.37 23.09
CA ALA A 109 14.59 -15.06 23.77
C ALA A 109 15.71 -14.10 24.18
N SER A 110 16.03 -13.08 23.37
CA SER A 110 16.99 -12.03 23.74
C SER A 110 16.45 -11.06 24.80
N LYS A 111 15.12 -11.02 25.00
CA LYS A 111 14.40 -10.11 25.92
C LYS A 111 14.61 -8.63 25.62
N GLU A 112 15.09 -8.31 24.43
CA GLU A 112 15.48 -6.96 24.04
C GLU A 112 15.26 -6.74 22.55
N ILE A 113 14.71 -5.56 22.21
CA ILE A 113 14.74 -5.00 20.87
C ILE A 113 16.00 -4.13 20.76
N THR A 114 16.82 -4.38 19.75
CA THR A 114 18.08 -3.66 19.51
C THR A 114 18.02 -2.73 18.31
N LYS A 115 17.08 -2.95 17.39
CA LYS A 115 17.00 -2.26 16.09
C LYS A 115 15.56 -1.91 15.72
N ASP A 116 15.38 -0.83 14.95
CA ASP A 116 14.06 -0.41 14.44
C ASP A 116 13.32 -1.49 13.65
N ARG A 117 14.07 -2.34 12.93
CA ARG A 117 13.49 -3.46 12.20
C ARG A 117 12.87 -4.51 13.12
N GLU A 118 13.50 -4.77 14.27
CA GLU A 118 12.95 -5.68 15.29
C GLU A 118 11.71 -5.07 15.93
N LEU A 119 11.72 -3.76 16.19
CA LEU A 119 10.52 -3.05 16.65
C LEU A 119 9.36 -3.19 15.65
N TYR A 120 9.64 -3.03 14.36
CA TYR A 120 8.64 -3.21 13.30
C TYR A 120 8.08 -4.63 13.29
N ASP A 121 8.93 -5.66 13.35
CA ASP A 121 8.50 -7.06 13.39
C ASP A 121 7.63 -7.33 14.65
N VAL A 122 8.06 -6.86 15.83
CA VAL A 122 7.32 -7.02 17.10
C VAL A 122 5.93 -6.38 17.04
N ARG A 123 5.82 -5.17 16.48
CA ARG A 123 4.53 -4.50 16.28
C ARG A 123 3.63 -5.29 15.33
N LEU A 124 4.17 -5.70 14.18
CA LEU A 124 3.43 -6.48 13.20
C LEU A 124 2.89 -7.79 13.80
N MET A 125 3.68 -8.48 14.63
CA MET A 125 3.23 -9.69 15.32
C MET A 125 2.20 -9.42 16.41
N SER A 126 2.31 -8.29 17.12
CA SER A 126 1.31 -7.87 18.09
C SER A 126 -0.05 -7.64 17.41
N ASP A 127 -0.05 -6.94 16.27
CA ASP A 127 -1.26 -6.69 15.48
C ASP A 127 -1.91 -8.01 15.00
N ILE A 128 -1.09 -9.02 14.66
CA ILE A 128 -1.59 -10.36 14.31
C ILE A 128 -2.31 -10.98 15.51
N TYR A 129 -1.69 -11.01 16.68
CA TYR A 129 -2.31 -11.59 17.88
C TYR A 129 -3.59 -10.86 18.29
N GLU A 130 -3.63 -9.54 18.17
CA GLU A 130 -4.85 -8.78 18.42
C GLU A 130 -5.95 -9.14 17.43
N LYS A 131 -5.63 -9.16 16.13
CA LYS A 131 -6.61 -9.46 15.07
C LYS A 131 -7.16 -10.88 15.12
N THR A 132 -6.37 -11.86 15.57
CA THR A 132 -6.77 -13.28 15.62
C THR A 132 -7.27 -13.73 16.99
N ASN A 133 -7.36 -12.85 17.99
CA ASN A 133 -7.52 -13.26 19.40
C ASN A 133 -6.50 -14.35 19.78
N GLY A 134 -5.24 -14.15 19.40
CA GLY A 134 -4.14 -15.06 19.65
C GLY A 134 -3.74 -15.16 21.12
N ASP A 135 -2.57 -15.73 21.37
CA ASP A 135 -2.04 -15.94 22.73
C ASP A 135 -1.81 -14.60 23.45
N GLN A 136 -2.72 -14.29 24.38
CA GLN A 136 -2.70 -13.04 25.15
C GLN A 136 -1.45 -12.90 26.03
N LYS A 137 -0.85 -14.01 26.48
CA LYS A 137 0.39 -13.97 27.26
C LYS A 137 1.55 -13.54 26.37
N LYS A 138 1.62 -14.07 25.15
CA LYS A 138 2.64 -13.65 24.17
C LYS A 138 2.43 -12.19 23.76
N LEU A 139 1.20 -11.75 23.52
CA LEU A 139 0.90 -10.35 23.23
C LEU A 139 1.41 -9.41 24.34
N ALA A 140 1.15 -9.72 25.61
CA ALA A 140 1.65 -8.93 26.74
C ALA A 140 3.20 -8.85 26.77
N VAL A 141 3.89 -9.95 26.44
CA VAL A 141 5.36 -9.97 26.33
C VAL A 141 5.83 -9.03 25.22
N LEU A 142 5.20 -9.07 24.04
CA LEU A 142 5.55 -8.19 22.92
C LEU A 142 5.30 -6.71 23.24
N GLN A 143 4.17 -6.38 23.87
CA GLN A 143 3.86 -5.02 24.30
C GLN A 143 4.89 -4.50 25.30
N ASN A 144 5.31 -5.32 26.26
CA ASN A 144 6.36 -4.95 27.21
C ASN A 144 7.72 -4.68 26.52
N LEU A 145 8.09 -5.47 25.51
CA LEU A 145 9.30 -5.23 24.72
C LEU A 145 9.24 -3.89 23.98
N VAL A 146 8.08 -3.53 23.41
CA VAL A 146 7.88 -2.23 22.75
C VAL A 146 8.07 -1.09 23.75
N VAL A 147 7.42 -1.16 24.92
CA VAL A 147 7.53 -0.13 25.97
C VAL A 147 8.98 0.05 26.41
N ALA A 148 9.67 -1.05 26.73
CA ALA A 148 11.06 -1.03 27.17
C ALA A 148 12.01 -0.44 26.10
N PHE A 149 11.76 -0.69 24.82
CA PHE A 149 12.53 -0.07 23.74
C PHE A 149 12.25 1.42 23.62
N THR A 150 10.99 1.84 23.68
CA THR A 150 10.60 3.25 23.56
C THR A 150 11.09 4.10 24.73
N ASP A 151 11.17 3.53 25.93
CA ASP A 151 11.67 4.23 27.12
C ASP A 151 13.18 4.49 27.05
N LYS A 152 13.93 3.64 26.34
CA LYS A 152 15.38 3.81 26.11
C LYS A 152 15.70 4.89 25.08
N ILE A 153 14.76 5.22 24.19
CA ILE A 153 14.94 6.31 23.23
C ILE A 153 14.83 7.60 24.04
N PRO A 154 15.91 8.41 24.18
CA PRO A 154 15.80 9.71 24.81
C PRO A 154 14.77 10.46 24.00
N VAL A 155 13.59 10.66 24.59
CA VAL A 155 12.59 11.48 23.97
C VAL A 155 13.18 12.88 24.09
N GLU A 156 13.91 13.32 23.06
CA GLU A 156 13.82 14.72 22.65
C GLU A 156 12.35 14.90 22.29
N ARG A 157 11.53 15.09 23.34
CA ARG A 157 10.24 15.72 23.22
C ARG A 157 10.62 17.11 22.77
N SER A 158 10.74 17.28 21.46
CA SER A 158 10.30 18.47 20.78
C SER A 158 8.81 18.62 21.15
N SER A 159 8.56 19.04 22.39
CA SER A 159 7.30 19.50 22.94
C SER A 159 6.89 20.83 22.33
N LYS A 160 7.60 21.28 21.28
CA LYS A 160 7.00 22.13 20.27
C LYS A 160 5.91 21.31 19.59
N VAL A 161 4.74 21.26 20.24
CA VAL A 161 3.45 21.21 19.58
C VAL A 161 3.60 22.13 18.38
N ILE A 162 3.77 21.52 17.22
CA ILE A 162 3.97 22.27 15.99
C ILE A 162 2.63 23.00 15.83
N SER A 163 2.66 24.32 15.95
CA SER A 163 1.45 25.12 15.78
C SER A 163 0.82 24.75 14.45
N GLU A 164 -0.51 24.84 14.35
CA GLU A 164 -1.21 24.54 13.10
C GLU A 164 -0.63 25.35 11.92
N GLN A 165 -0.16 26.57 12.19
CA GLN A 165 0.58 27.39 11.24
C GLN A 165 1.93 26.78 10.82
N LYS A 166 2.76 26.33 11.76
CA LYS A 166 4.06 25.70 11.45
C LYS A 166 3.86 24.35 10.75
N TYR A 167 2.80 23.61 11.07
CA TYR A 167 2.42 22.39 10.36
C TYR A 167 2.01 22.72 8.92
N LYS A 168 1.15 23.73 8.72
CA LYS A 168 0.79 24.25 7.39
C LYS A 168 2.00 24.77 6.61
N GLU A 169 2.96 25.40 7.27
CA GLU A 169 4.20 25.89 6.65
C GLU A 169 5.13 24.75 6.23
N MET A 170 5.35 23.76 7.11
CA MET A 170 6.12 22.57 6.79
C MET A 170 5.49 21.78 5.64
N ARG A 171 4.16 21.68 5.63
CA ARG A 171 3.39 21.07 4.54
C ARG A 171 3.60 21.85 3.23
N ARG A 172 3.52 23.19 3.27
CA ARG A 172 3.81 24.06 2.11
C ARG A 172 5.24 23.89 1.59
N ARG A 173 6.24 23.77 2.47
CA ARG A 173 7.63 23.51 2.08
C ARG A 173 7.84 22.14 1.42
N SER A 174 7.00 21.15 1.73
CA SER A 174 7.01 19.84 1.07
C SER A 174 6.27 19.79 -0.27
N GLY A 175 5.85 20.95 -0.81
CA GLY A 175 5.16 21.04 -2.11
C GLY A 175 3.64 20.91 -2.02
N PHE A 176 3.05 20.74 -0.84
CA PHE A 176 1.58 20.77 -0.70
C PHE A 176 1.03 22.19 -0.87
N LEU A 177 0.03 22.31 -1.73
CA LEU A 177 -0.63 23.57 -2.06
C LEU A 177 -2.02 23.67 -1.44
N LEU A 178 -2.74 22.54 -1.32
CA LEU A 178 -4.11 22.49 -0.82
C LEU A 178 -4.44 21.16 -0.12
N ASP A 179 -5.30 21.22 0.89
CA ASP A 179 -5.98 20.07 1.49
C ASP A 179 -7.41 20.46 1.90
N LEU A 180 -8.40 19.81 1.29
CA LEU A 180 -9.82 20.06 1.51
C LEU A 180 -10.56 18.76 1.78
N ALA A 181 -11.33 18.74 2.88
CA ALA A 181 -12.32 17.70 3.09
C ALA A 181 -13.56 17.94 2.21
N SER A 182 -14.25 16.87 1.81
CA SER A 182 -15.58 16.95 1.22
C SER A 182 -16.57 17.59 2.21
N PRO A 183 -17.74 18.10 1.75
CA PRO A 183 -18.73 18.71 2.64
C PRO A 183 -19.15 17.80 3.82
N ASP A 184 -19.24 16.49 3.59
CA ASP A 184 -19.53 15.48 4.62
C ASP A 184 -18.30 14.98 5.41
N LYS A 185 -17.11 15.52 5.11
CA LYS A 185 -15.80 15.18 5.71
C LYS A 185 -15.36 13.73 5.54
N LYS A 186 -15.95 12.99 4.60
CA LYS A 186 -15.60 11.58 4.36
C LYS A 186 -14.52 11.39 3.32
N ASN A 187 -14.37 12.32 2.38
CA ASN A 187 -13.35 12.26 1.34
C ASN A 187 -12.40 13.45 1.50
N ARG A 188 -11.21 13.35 0.92
CA ARG A 188 -10.17 14.38 0.96
C ARG A 188 -9.67 14.67 -0.44
N LEU A 189 -9.36 15.94 -0.69
CA LEU A 189 -8.84 16.47 -1.94
C LEU A 189 -7.54 17.17 -1.62
N GLU A 190 -6.47 16.80 -2.31
CA GLU A 190 -5.15 17.39 -2.12
C GLU A 190 -4.61 17.94 -3.44
N LEU A 191 -4.00 19.12 -3.39
CA LEU A 191 -3.18 19.64 -4.48
C LEU A 191 -1.75 19.70 -3.95
N TYR A 192 -0.81 19.09 -4.65
CA TYR A 192 0.60 19.14 -4.29
C TYR A 192 1.48 19.09 -5.53
N THR A 193 2.71 19.52 -5.36
CA THR A 193 3.77 19.46 -6.35
C THR A 193 4.86 18.54 -5.83
N ASN A 194 5.34 17.64 -6.67
CA ASN A 194 6.53 16.84 -6.42
C ASN A 194 7.63 17.17 -7.46
N GLY A 195 8.85 16.74 -7.17
CA GLY A 195 10.00 17.03 -8.02
C GLY A 195 10.43 18.51 -7.99
N LYS A 196 11.39 18.83 -8.87
CA LYS A 196 11.92 20.19 -9.07
C LYS A 196 12.23 20.38 -10.55
N ASP A 197 12.23 21.63 -10.99
CA ASP A 197 12.65 22.04 -12.32
C ASP A 197 11.90 21.26 -13.43
N GLY A 198 12.61 20.81 -14.47
CA GLY A 198 12.03 20.07 -15.60
C GLY A 198 11.42 18.70 -15.25
N CYS A 199 11.59 18.22 -14.02
CA CYS A 199 10.98 16.98 -13.53
C CYS A 199 9.83 17.23 -12.55
N ALA A 200 9.47 18.50 -12.29
CA ALA A 200 8.39 18.82 -11.37
C ALA A 200 7.02 18.44 -11.97
N GLN A 201 6.10 17.98 -11.12
CA GLN A 201 4.72 17.74 -11.49
C GLN A 201 3.80 18.31 -10.42
N THR A 202 2.66 18.86 -10.84
CA THR A 202 1.60 19.30 -9.95
C THR A 202 0.40 18.39 -10.15
N SER A 203 -0.07 17.78 -9.05
CA SER A 203 -1.10 16.74 -9.05
C SER A 203 -2.25 17.10 -8.12
N VAL A 204 -3.46 16.78 -8.58
CA VAL A 204 -4.69 16.76 -7.78
C VAL A 204 -4.97 15.32 -7.41
N ASN A 205 -4.95 15.02 -6.11
CA ASN A 205 -5.28 13.72 -5.56
C ASN A 205 -6.66 13.74 -4.89
N VAL A 206 -7.42 12.67 -5.07
CA VAL A 206 -8.66 12.43 -4.34
C VAL A 206 -8.49 11.16 -3.50
N TYR A 207 -8.80 11.26 -2.21
CA TYR A 207 -8.80 10.16 -1.26
C TYR A 207 -10.21 9.93 -0.74
N LEU A 208 -10.63 8.68 -0.75
CA LEU A 208 -11.93 8.23 -0.33
C LEU A 208 -11.90 7.82 1.16
N LYS A 209 -13.09 7.70 1.75
CA LYS A 209 -13.26 7.38 3.19
C LYS A 209 -12.56 6.11 3.68
N ASP A 210 -12.31 5.16 2.79
CA ASP A 210 -11.65 3.89 3.06
C ASP A 210 -10.12 3.99 2.96
N GLY A 211 -9.60 5.21 2.76
CA GLY A 211 -8.17 5.49 2.60
C GLY A 211 -7.66 5.28 1.17
N ASN A 212 -8.46 4.71 0.28
CA ASN A 212 -8.07 4.51 -1.13
C ASN A 212 -8.14 5.83 -1.88
N GLY A 213 -7.15 6.10 -2.73
CA GLY A 213 -7.10 7.35 -3.47
C GLY A 213 -5.89 7.44 -4.38
N GLY A 214 -5.84 8.50 -5.16
CA GLY A 214 -4.72 8.74 -6.06
C GLY A 214 -4.88 10.00 -6.89
N ALA A 215 -3.89 10.27 -7.73
CA ALA A 215 -3.89 11.40 -8.64
C ALA A 215 -4.99 11.22 -9.70
N VAL A 216 -5.98 12.11 -9.67
CA VAL A 216 -7.02 12.19 -10.71
C VAL A 216 -6.61 13.10 -11.85
N TYR A 217 -5.68 14.02 -11.60
CA TYR A 217 -5.09 14.92 -12.57
C TYR A 217 -3.63 15.18 -12.23
N THR A 218 -2.74 15.15 -13.22
CA THR A 218 -1.33 15.51 -13.08
C THR A 218 -0.85 16.24 -14.32
N ALA A 219 -0.19 17.38 -14.12
CA ALA A 219 0.46 18.14 -15.18
C ALA A 219 1.93 18.40 -14.84
N LYS A 220 2.79 18.44 -15.86
CA LYS A 220 4.21 18.81 -15.68
C LYS A 220 4.33 20.28 -15.36
N GLY A 221 5.12 20.58 -14.33
CA GLY A 221 5.37 21.93 -13.86
C GLY A 221 5.33 22.02 -12.34
N GLN A 222 6.16 22.92 -11.81
CA GLN A 222 6.22 23.19 -10.39
C GLN A 222 5.15 24.21 -9.99
N SER A 223 4.33 23.87 -9.00
CA SER A 223 3.35 24.77 -8.40
C SER A 223 2.43 25.47 -9.41
N LEU A 224 1.93 24.70 -10.38
CA LEU A 224 1.00 25.22 -11.38
C LEU A 224 -0.23 25.83 -10.70
N PRO A 225 -0.78 26.96 -11.20
CA PRO A 225 -1.95 27.62 -10.63
C PRO A 225 -3.25 26.89 -11.01
N ILE A 226 -3.33 25.62 -10.62
CA ILE A 226 -4.51 24.78 -10.72
C ILE A 226 -5.40 25.10 -9.51
N LYS A 227 -6.68 25.35 -9.74
CA LYS A 227 -7.66 25.44 -8.65
C LYS A 227 -8.47 24.16 -8.62
N THR A 228 -8.80 23.70 -7.43
CA THR A 228 -9.65 22.53 -7.28
C THR A 228 -10.48 22.63 -6.01
N TYR A 229 -11.71 22.13 -6.08
CA TYR A 229 -12.66 22.17 -4.98
C TYR A 229 -13.74 21.10 -5.11
N TRP A 230 -14.40 20.79 -4.00
CA TRP A 230 -15.60 19.97 -3.98
C TRP A 230 -16.81 20.81 -4.39
N LYS A 231 -17.49 20.43 -5.47
CA LYS A 231 -18.79 21.00 -5.86
C LYS A 231 -19.92 20.42 -4.99
N ASP A 232 -19.79 19.13 -4.67
CA ASP A 232 -20.66 18.39 -3.75
C ASP A 232 -19.88 17.21 -3.13
N ASN A 233 -20.55 16.29 -2.42
CA ASN A 233 -19.90 15.13 -1.78
C ASN A 233 -19.32 14.09 -2.76
N ARG A 234 -19.63 14.18 -4.04
CA ARG A 234 -19.34 13.22 -5.10
C ARG A 234 -18.76 13.88 -6.36
N THR A 235 -18.52 15.18 -6.36
CA THR A 235 -18.02 15.89 -7.53
C THR A 235 -16.88 16.82 -7.15
N VAL A 236 -15.73 16.64 -7.79
CA VAL A 236 -14.57 17.53 -7.72
C VAL A 236 -14.50 18.32 -9.01
N VAL A 237 -14.25 19.62 -8.91
CA VAL A 237 -13.96 20.49 -10.05
C VAL A 237 -12.46 20.79 -10.06
N ILE A 238 -11.85 20.74 -11.25
CA ILE A 238 -10.46 21.09 -11.49
C ILE A 238 -10.43 22.17 -12.58
N GLU A 239 -10.05 23.39 -12.19
CA GLU A 239 -9.80 24.50 -13.11
C GLU A 239 -8.31 24.49 -13.49
N THR A 240 -8.02 24.38 -14.78
CA THR A 240 -6.67 24.21 -15.33
C THR A 240 -6.51 24.96 -16.65
N LYS A 241 -5.34 24.86 -17.29
CA LYS A 241 -5.06 25.47 -18.60
C LYS A 241 -4.85 24.44 -19.69
N LYS A 242 -5.33 24.74 -20.90
CA LYS A 242 -5.12 23.88 -22.09
C LYS A 242 -3.66 23.71 -22.48
N THR A 243 -2.83 24.67 -22.10
CA THR A 243 -1.41 24.72 -22.45
C THR A 243 -0.53 23.84 -21.56
N TYR A 244 -1.06 23.28 -20.48
CA TYR A 244 -0.28 22.40 -19.61
C TYR A 244 -0.05 21.03 -20.25
N GLU A 245 1.17 20.50 -20.10
CA GLU A 245 1.46 19.13 -20.50
C GLU A 245 0.90 18.16 -19.44
N VAL A 246 -0.28 17.62 -19.72
CA VAL A 246 -1.02 16.72 -18.82
C VAL A 246 -0.57 15.27 -19.00
N THR A 247 -0.13 14.63 -17.91
CA THR A 247 0.29 13.22 -17.91
C THR A 247 -0.79 12.28 -17.37
N THR A 248 -1.75 12.81 -16.62
CA THR A 248 -2.85 12.04 -16.04
C THR A 248 -4.09 12.91 -16.02
N ARG A 249 -5.21 12.37 -16.50
CA ARG A 249 -6.52 13.03 -16.48
C ARG A 249 -7.59 11.96 -16.43
N TYR A 250 -8.32 11.91 -15.32
CA TYR A 250 -9.43 10.98 -15.14
C TYR A 250 -10.73 11.75 -14.90
N GLU A 251 -11.84 11.23 -15.41
CA GLU A 251 -13.17 11.82 -15.27
C GLU A 251 -13.93 11.25 -14.07
N LYS A 252 -13.49 10.09 -13.57
CA LYS A 252 -14.13 9.35 -12.51
C LYS A 252 -13.12 8.57 -11.69
N LEU A 253 -13.27 8.68 -10.37
CA LEU A 253 -12.61 7.83 -9.39
C LEU A 253 -13.66 7.03 -8.64
N SER A 254 -13.43 5.74 -8.41
CA SER A 254 -14.30 4.93 -7.57
C SER A 254 -13.55 3.91 -6.71
N SER A 255 -14.12 3.65 -5.54
CA SER A 255 -13.81 2.49 -4.71
C SER A 255 -15.13 1.82 -4.33
N LEU A 256 -15.27 0.56 -4.72
CA LEU A 256 -16.46 -0.27 -4.51
C LEU A 256 -17.72 0.47 -5.03
N LYS A 257 -18.60 0.90 -4.11
CA LYS A 257 -19.85 1.62 -4.43
C LYS A 257 -19.72 3.15 -4.36
N ASN A 258 -18.57 3.66 -3.91
CA ASN A 258 -18.33 5.11 -3.82
C ASN A 258 -17.74 5.61 -5.13
N VAL A 259 -18.38 6.61 -5.73
CA VAL A 259 -17.99 7.18 -7.02
C VAL A 259 -17.86 8.69 -6.87
N ILE A 260 -16.71 9.22 -7.27
CA ILE A 260 -16.41 10.63 -7.39
C ILE A 260 -16.27 10.96 -8.89
N ARG A 261 -17.02 11.97 -9.34
CA ARG A 261 -16.90 12.56 -10.68
C ARG A 261 -15.90 13.71 -10.64
N ILE A 262 -15.12 13.83 -11.71
CA ILE A 262 -14.14 14.89 -11.87
C ILE A 262 -14.58 15.73 -13.07
N GLU A 263 -14.92 16.99 -12.80
CA GLU A 263 -15.28 17.99 -13.81
C GLU A 263 -14.06 18.88 -14.06
N TYR A 264 -13.82 19.22 -15.34
CA TYR A 264 -12.72 20.10 -15.73
C TYR A 264 -13.24 21.39 -16.34
N THR A 265 -12.62 22.51 -15.98
CA THR A 265 -12.79 23.80 -16.64
C THR A 265 -11.43 24.26 -17.12
N GLU A 266 -11.34 24.64 -18.40
CA GLU A 266 -10.07 24.98 -19.04
C GLU A 266 -10.12 26.37 -19.64
N ASP A 267 -9.16 27.19 -19.20
CA ASP A 267 -8.86 28.50 -19.80
C ASP A 267 -7.69 28.41 -20.80
#